data_AF-A0A3B9ITQ6-F1
#
_entry.id   AF-A0A3B9ITQ6-F1
#
_cell.length_a   1.000
_cell.length_b   1.000
_cell.length_c   1.000
_cell.angle_alpha   90.00
_cell.angle_beta   90.00
_cell.angle_gamma   90.00
#
_symmetry.space_group_name_H-M   'P 1'
#
loop_
_entity.id
_entity.type
_entity.pdbx_description
1 polymer ?
#
loop_
_entity_poly.entity_id
_entity_poly.type
_entity_poly.pdbx_seq_one_letter_code
_entity_poly.pdbx_strand_id
1 'polypeptide(L)' 'MNPSSTTPSRLILDDIVHAYDGRVAVDHVSVGIAAGEILCLLGPSGCG' A
#
# COMPACT_ATOMS: atom_id res chain seq x y z
N MET A 1 -18.17 -24.09 -19.01
CA MET A 1 -18.09 -23.07 -17.95
C MET A 1 -16.64 -22.98 -17.53
N ASN A 2 -15.96 -21.87 -17.85
CA ASN A 2 -14.56 -21.69 -17.44
C ASN A 2 -14.58 -21.17 -15.99
N PRO A 3 -13.94 -21.84 -15.01
CA PRO A 3 -13.81 -21.26 -13.68
C PRO A 3 -12.87 -20.07 -13.81
N SER A 4 -13.42 -18.86 -13.78
CA SER A 4 -12.63 -17.63 -13.72
C SER A 4 -11.67 -17.76 -12.54
N SER A 5 -10.39 -17.89 -12.84
CA SER A 5 -9.33 -18.06 -11.86
C SER A 5 -9.26 -16.83 -10.96
N THR A 6 -9.87 -16.89 -9.77
CA THR A 6 -9.66 -15.90 -8.70
C THR A 6 -8.27 -16.14 -8.13
N THR A 7 -7.23 -15.78 -8.88
CA THR A 7 -5.89 -15.64 -8.29
C THR A 7 -5.99 -14.45 -7.35
N PRO A 8 -5.80 -14.67 -6.05
CA PRO A 8 -6.03 -13.60 -5.09
C PRO A 8 -4.96 -12.53 -5.35
N SER A 9 -5.39 -11.28 -5.55
CA SER A 9 -4.53 -10.16 -5.93
C SER A 9 -3.70 -9.67 -4.75
N ARG A 10 -2.39 -9.52 -4.95
CA ARG A 10 -1.44 -8.92 -4.00
C ARG A 10 -1.30 -7.43 -4.28
N LEU A 11 -1.16 -6.60 -3.25
CA LEU A 11 -0.82 -5.18 -3.38
C LEU A 11 0.69 -4.97 -3.19
N ILE A 12 1.30 -4.18 -4.06
CA ILE A 12 2.69 -3.73 -3.92
C ILE A 12 2.81 -2.23 -4.15
N LEU A 13 3.42 -1.59 -3.16
CA LEU A 13 3.93 -0.23 -3.18
C LEU A 13 5.45 -0.37 -3.12
N ASP A 14 6.17 0.20 -4.07
CA ASP A 14 7.62 0.11 -4.17
C ASP A 14 8.20 1.52 -4.31
N ASP A 15 9.05 1.88 -3.35
CA ASP A 15 9.78 3.15 -3.28
C ASP A 15 8.90 4.40 -3.47
N ILE A 16 7.74 4.41 -2.80
CA ILE A 16 6.75 5.46 -2.98
C ILE A 16 7.16 6.72 -2.21
N VAL A 17 7.22 7.84 -2.95
CA VAL A 17 7.33 9.20 -2.40
C VAL A 17 6.05 9.96 -2.76
N HIS A 18 5.48 10.68 -1.79
CA HIS A 18 4.33 11.55 -2.01
C HIS A 18 4.45 12.84 -1.22
N ALA A 19 4.08 13.95 -1.86
CA ALA A 19 4.16 15.29 -1.28
C ALA A 19 2.90 16.10 -1.54
N TYR A 20 2.47 16.85 -0.53
CA TYR A 20 1.40 17.85 -0.61
C TYR A 20 2.01 19.24 -0.45
N ASP A 21 1.74 20.15 -1.39
CA ASP A 21 2.23 21.54 -1.36
C ASP A 21 3.75 21.66 -1.05
N GLY A 22 4.54 20.75 -1.63
CA GLY A 22 5.99 20.69 -1.43
C GLY A 22 6.46 20.11 -0.09
N ARG A 23 5.55 19.66 0.78
CA ARG A 23 5.88 18.89 1.99
C ARG A 23 5.79 17.39 1.70
N VAL A 24 6.90 16.68 1.85
CA VAL A 24 6.94 15.22 1.74
C VAL A 24 6.16 14.62 2.91
N ALA A 25 5.12 13.87 2.59
CA ALA A 25 4.25 13.19 3.54
C ALA A 25 4.68 11.73 3.69
N VAL A 26 4.95 11.08 2.55
CA VAL A 26 5.49 9.73 2.46
C VAL A 26 6.84 9.80 1.74
N ASP A 27 7.88 9.22 2.33
CA ASP A 27 9.25 9.26 1.80
C ASP A 27 9.82 7.86 1.65
N HIS A 28 10.05 7.42 0.41
CA HIS A 28 10.66 6.13 0.06
C HIS A 28 10.02 4.91 0.76
N VAL A 29 8.68 4.84 0.76
CA VAL A 29 7.94 3.76 1.44
C VAL A 29 7.65 2.60 0.49
N SER A 30 8.08 1.41 0.89
CA SER A 30 7.73 0.13 0.25
C SER A 30 6.86 -0.73 1.18
N VAL A 31 5.72 -1.19 0.67
CA VAL A 31 4.76 -2.04 1.41
C VAL A 31 4.22 -3.13 0.48
N GLY A 32 4.19 -4.35 0.98
CA GLY A 32 3.54 -5.47 0.29
C GLY A 32 2.42 -6.05 1.16
N ILE A 33 1.28 -6.35 0.55
CA ILE A 33 0.15 -7.01 1.21
C ILE A 33 -0.20 -8.24 0.38
N ALA A 34 0.01 -9.42 0.97
CA ALA A 34 -0.34 -10.69 0.38
C ALA A 34 -1.85 -10.80 0.19
N ALA A 35 -2.26 -11.67 -0.72
CA ALA A 35 -3.66 -11.79 -1.05
C ALA A 35 -4.42 -12.48 0.10
N GLY A 36 -5.46 -11.82 0.61
CA GLY A 36 -6.18 -12.26 1.82
C GLY A 36 -5.54 -11.81 3.13
N GLU A 37 -4.43 -11.06 3.09
CA GLU A 37 -3.80 -10.46 4.28
C GLU A 37 -4.53 -9.17 4.69
N ILE A 38 -4.65 -8.96 6.00
CA ILE A 38 -5.19 -7.73 6.58
C ILE A 38 -4.04 -6.97 7.23
N LEU A 39 -3.75 -5.77 6.71
CA LEU A 39 -2.77 -4.84 7.24
C LEU A 39 -3.47 -3.61 7.81
N CYS A 40 -3.08 -3.19 9.01
CA CYS A 40 -3.51 -1.93 9.60
C CYS A 40 -2.32 -0.96 9.68
N LEU A 41 -2.47 0.22 9.08
CA LEU A 41 -1.52 1.33 9.25
C LEU A 41 -2.01 2.22 10.39
N LEU A 42 -1.14 2.46 11.37
CA LEU A 42 -1.46 3.20 12.59
C LEU A 42 -0.43 4.31 12.81
N GLY A 43 -0.89 5.45 13.32
CA GLY A 43 -0.01 6.52 13.77
C GLY A 43 -0.78 7.77 14.21
N PRO A 44 -0.09 8.73 14.86
CA PRO A 44 -0.67 10.02 15.22
C PRO A 44 -1.03 10.85 13.98
N SER A 45 -1.84 11.89 14.16
CA SER A 45 -2.21 12.80 13.07
C SER A 45 -0.96 13.35 12.35
N GLY A 46 -0.91 13.16 11.03
CA GLY A 46 0.19 13.62 10.18
C GLY A 46 1.47 12.77 10.23
N CYS A 47 1.41 11.51 10.67
CA CYS A 47 2.58 10.61 10.70
C CYS A 47 3.03 10.11 9.31
N GLY A 48 2.28 10.42 8.27
CA GLY A 48 2.51 10.02 6.89
C GLY A 48 1.50 10.69 5.98
#